data_AF-A0A2N9LQ86-F1
#
_entry.id   AF-A0A2N9LQ86-F1
#
_cell.length_a   1.000
_cell.length_b   1.000
_cell.length_c   1.000
_cell.angle_alpha   90.00
_cell.angle_beta   90.00
_cell.angle_gamma   90.00
#
_symmetry.space_group_name_H-M   'P 1'
#
loop_
_entity.id
_entity.type
_entity.pdbx_description
1 polymer ?
#
loop_
_entity_poly.entity_id
_entity_poly.type
_entity_poly.pdbx_seq_one_letter_code
_entity_poly.pdbx_strand_id
1 'polypeptide(L)'
;MWRPQLLARWGVVFRDVAARESLAPAWRDLLVVLRRMESRGEIRGGRFVGSFIGEQFARPEALDLLRAIRRSGETAEAPSGTDAARPPDR
;
A
#
# COMPACT_ATOMS: atom_id res chain seq x y z
N MET A 1 -11.87 18.58 -3.34
CA MET A 1 -10.69 18.38 -4.22
C MET A 1 -9.63 17.56 -3.48
N TRP A 2 -9.91 16.28 -3.16
CA TRP A 2 -9.04 15.44 -2.31
C TRP A 2 -8.20 14.42 -3.12
N ARG A 3 -8.50 14.26 -4.42
CA ARG A 3 -8.01 13.20 -5.30
C ARG A 3 -6.48 13.17 -5.48
N PRO A 4 -5.78 14.30 -5.75
CA PRO A 4 -4.33 14.29 -5.90
C PRO A 4 -3.61 14.22 -4.55
N GLN A 5 -4.18 14.84 -3.51
CA GLN A 5 -3.54 14.97 -2.20
C GLN A 5 -3.25 13.62 -1.53
N LEU A 6 -4.16 12.64 -1.62
CA LEU A 6 -3.94 11.33 -0.98
C LEU A 6 -2.76 10.58 -1.62
N LEU A 7 -2.66 10.54 -2.95
CA LEU A 7 -1.55 9.87 -3.63
C LEU A 7 -0.24 10.66 -3.55
N ALA A 8 -0.30 11.99 -3.55
CA ALA A 8 0.86 12.85 -3.35
C ALA A 8 1.42 12.77 -1.92
N ARG A 9 0.55 12.56 -0.92
CA ARG A 9 0.94 12.49 0.50
C ARG A 9 1.41 11.11 0.94
N TRP A 10 0.79 10.04 0.42
CA TRP A 10 1.05 8.67 0.89
C TRP A 10 1.83 7.81 -0.10
N GLY A 11 1.85 8.13 -1.40
CA GLY A 11 2.51 7.33 -2.44
C GLY A 11 1.80 6.00 -2.77
N VAL A 12 1.27 5.31 -1.76
CA VAL A 12 0.44 4.10 -1.85
C VAL A 12 -0.86 4.30 -1.07
N VAL A 13 -1.98 3.92 -1.67
CA VAL A 13 -3.31 3.98 -1.07
C VAL A 13 -3.93 2.59 -1.08
N PHE A 14 -4.37 2.16 0.10
CA PHE A 14 -5.16 0.94 0.31
C PHE A 14 -6.24 1.24 1.35
N ARG A 15 -7.17 0.29 1.53
CA ARG A 15 -8.38 0.48 2.34
C ARG A 15 -8.08 1.06 3.72
N ASP A 16 -7.08 0.53 4.43
CA ASP A 16 -6.80 0.97 5.80
C ASP A 16 -6.11 2.34 5.85
N VAL A 17 -5.24 2.68 4.89
CA VAL A 17 -4.68 4.05 4.78
C VAL A 17 -5.76 5.07 4.47
N ALA A 18 -6.69 4.74 3.57
CA ALA A 18 -7.84 5.59 3.29
C ALA A 18 -8.75 5.74 4.51
N ALA A 19 -8.95 4.67 5.29
CA ALA A 19 -9.75 4.71 6.52
C ALA A 19 -9.12 5.54 7.64
N ARG A 20 -7.79 5.72 7.65
CA ARG A 20 -7.09 6.61 8.60
C ARG A 20 -7.28 8.10 8.28
N GLU A 21 -7.71 8.43 7.07
CA GLU A 21 -8.00 9.80 6.68
C GLU A 21 -9.46 10.15 6.99
N SER A 22 -9.70 10.93 8.05
CA SER A 22 -11.06 11.22 8.54
C SER A 22 -11.96 11.96 7.53
N LEU A 23 -11.39 12.56 6.49
CA LEU A 23 -12.12 13.27 5.43
C LEU A 23 -12.19 12.48 4.11
N ALA A 24 -11.74 11.21 4.10
CA ALA A 24 -11.82 10.39 2.91
C ALA A 24 -13.26 9.94 2.65
N PRO A 25 -13.76 10.06 1.40
CA PRO A 25 -15.04 9.46 1.03
C PRO A 25 -14.99 7.93 1.11
N ALA A 26 -16.15 7.30 1.00
CA ALA A 26 -16.26 5.86 1.08
C ALA A 26 -15.30 5.16 0.10
N TRP A 27 -14.73 4.04 0.53
CA TRP A 27 -13.78 3.26 -0.28
C TRP A 27 -14.32 2.89 -1.67
N ARG A 28 -15.64 2.70 -1.80
CA ARG A 28 -16.29 2.42 -3.08
C ARG A 28 -16.16 3.59 -4.07
N ASP A 29 -16.30 4.83 -3.61
CA ASP A 29 -16.16 6.03 -4.44
C ASP A 29 -14.69 6.27 -4.80
N LEU A 30 -13.79 5.99 -3.85
CA LEU A 30 -12.34 5.97 -4.08
C LEU A 30 -11.97 4.98 -5.18
N LEU A 31 -12.50 3.76 -5.14
CA LEU A 31 -12.22 2.72 -6.14
C LEU A 31 -12.61 3.15 -7.55
N VAL A 32 -13.72 3.86 -7.74
CA VAL A 32 -14.11 4.36 -9.07
C VAL A 32 -13.06 5.34 -9.61
N VAL A 33 -12.59 6.25 -8.76
CA VAL A 33 -11.54 7.22 -9.13
C VAL A 33 -10.20 6.53 -9.38
N LEU A 34 -9.81 5.60 -8.50
CA LEU A 34 -8.55 4.86 -8.60
C LEU A 34 -8.52 4.01 -9.87
N ARG A 35 -9.59 3.26 -10.19
CA ARG A 35 -9.69 2.50 -11.45
C ARG A 35 -9.61 3.39 -12.69
N ARG A 36 -10.21 4.59 -12.66
CA ARG A 36 -10.08 5.57 -13.75
C ARG A 36 -8.66 6.12 -13.90
N MET A 37 -7.94 6.28 -12.79
CA MET A 37 -6.53 6.71 -12.82
C MET A 37 -5.62 5.58 -13.30
N GLU A 38 -5.94 4.34 -12.92
CA GLU A 38 -5.25 3.13 -13.38
C GLU A 38 -5.42 2.94 -14.90
N SER A 39 -6.64 3.10 -15.43
CA SER A 39 -6.90 3.02 -16.87
C SER A 39 -6.17 4.12 -17.67
N ARG A 40 -5.80 5.23 -17.01
CA ARG A 40 -4.99 6.31 -17.58
C ARG A 40 -3.48 6.10 -17.41
N GLY A 41 -3.08 5.07 -16.68
CA GLY A 41 -1.67 4.75 -16.40
C GLY A 41 -1.01 5.63 -15.33
N GLU A 42 -1.77 6.48 -14.63
CA GLU A 42 -1.24 7.35 -13.57
C GLU A 42 -0.91 6.60 -12.28
N ILE A 43 -1.59 5.47 -12.05
CA ILE A 43 -1.35 4.58 -10.91
C ILE A 43 -1.36 3.13 -11.38
N ARG A 44 -0.85 2.24 -10.54
CA ARG A 44 -0.87 0.79 -10.75
C ARG A 44 -1.61 0.13 -9.59
N GLY A 45 -2.60 -0.69 -9.91
CA GLY A 45 -3.23 -1.62 -8.99
C GLY A 45 -2.39 -2.88 -8.80
N GLY A 46 -2.35 -3.40 -7.58
CA GLY A 46 -1.62 -4.63 -7.27
C GLY A 46 -1.55 -4.93 -5.78
N ARG A 47 -0.63 -5.85 -5.43
CA ARG A 47 -0.23 -6.12 -4.04
C ARG A 47 1.24 -5.77 -3.92
N PHE A 48 1.53 -4.62 -3.31
CA PHE A 48 2.89 -4.08 -3.21
C PHE A 48 3.47 -4.27 -1.81
N VAL A 49 2.63 -4.18 -0.79
CA VAL A 49 3.00 -4.39 0.62
C VAL A 49 2.37 -5.69 1.11
N GLY A 50 3.21 -6.65 1.51
CA GLY A 50 2.77 -7.99 1.94
C GLY A 50 2.01 -8.00 3.27
N SER A 51 2.23 -7.00 4.13
CA SER A 51 1.56 -6.87 5.42
C SER A 51 0.10 -6.39 5.32
N PHE A 52 -0.36 -5.98 4.13
CA PHE A 52 -1.72 -5.48 3.93
C PHE A 52 -2.49 -6.34 2.92
N ILE A 53 -3.70 -6.71 3.31
CA ILE A 53 -4.61 -7.55 2.52
C ILE A 53 -5.60 -6.64 1.78
N GLY A 54 -5.74 -6.84 0.46
CA GLY A 54 -6.72 -6.13 -0.38
C GLY A 54 -6.13 -5.52 -1.66
N GLU A 55 -6.96 -4.77 -2.39
CA GLU A 55 -6.54 -3.97 -3.54
C GLU A 55 -5.69 -2.78 -3.07
N GLN A 56 -4.45 -2.69 -3.57
CA GLN A 56 -3.54 -1.59 -3.30
C GLN A 56 -3.28 -0.82 -4.60
N PHE A 57 -3.23 0.50 -4.50
CA PHE A 57 -2.97 1.38 -5.63
C PHE A 57 -1.78 2.26 -5.31
N ALA A 58 -0.78 2.24 -6.18
CA ALA A 58 0.44 3.00 -6.00
C ALA A 58 0.76 3.80 -7.25
N ARG A 59 1.34 4.98 -7.06
CA ARG A 59 1.95 5.71 -8.18
C ARG A 59 3.18 4.94 -8.69
N PRO A 60 3.47 4.96 -10.00
CA PRO A 60 4.67 4.30 -10.54
C PRO A 60 5.95 4.82 -9.89
N GLU A 61 6.03 6.12 -9.58
CA GLU A 61 7.19 6.70 -8.91
C GLU A 61 7.35 6.18 -7.46
N ALA A 62 6.25 6.00 -6.74
CA ALA A 62 6.27 5.41 -5.40
C ALA A 62 6.64 3.92 -5.43
N LEU A 63 6.25 3.20 -6.48
CA LEU A 63 6.66 1.80 -6.68
C LEU A 63 8.16 1.66 -6.91
N ASP A 64 8.74 2.55 -7.69
CA ASP A 64 10.17 2.52 -7.95
C ASP A 64 10.98 2.81 -6.69
N LEU A 65 10.50 3.71 -5.82
CA LEU A 65 11.06 3.95 -4.49
C LEU A 65 10.92 2.72 -3.58
N LEU A 66 9.73 2.10 -3.50
CA LEU A 66 9.51 0.89 -2.70
C LEU A 66 10.39 -0.28 -3.17
N ARG A 67 10.56 -0.42 -4.49
CA ARG A 67 11.46 -1.43 -5.07
C ARG A 67 12.92 -1.10 -4.80
N ALA A 68 13.31 0.18 -4.82
CA ALA A 68 14.65 0.60 -4.46
C ALA A 68 14.94 0.24 -3.00
N ILE A 69 14.06 0.60 -2.07
CA ILE A 69 14.17 0.26 -0.63
C ILE A 69 14.28 -1.25 -0.43
N ARG A 70 13.43 -2.05 -1.10
CA ARG A 70 13.50 -3.51 -1.04
C ARG A 70 14.81 -4.07 -1.59
N ARG A 71 15.38 -3.48 -2.65
CA ARG A 71 16.70 -3.88 -3.20
C ARG A 71 17.86 -3.46 -2.29
N SER A 72 17.71 -2.37 -1.54
CA SER A 72 18.71 -1.89 -0.57
C SER A 72 18.82 -2.77 0.69
N GLY A 73 17.99 -3.82 0.82
CA GLY A 73 18.01 -4.73 1.98
C GLY A 73 17.30 -4.18 3.21
N GLU A 74 16.81 -2.95 3.17
CA GLU A 74 15.97 -2.33 4.20
C GLU A 74 14.53 -2.83 4.02
N THR A 75 14.35 -4.14 4.20
CA THR A 75 13.02 -4.71 4.27
C THR A 75 12.39 -4.15 5.53
N ALA A 76 11.40 -3.27 5.39
CA ALA A 76 10.50 -2.94 6.48
C ALA A 76 9.91 -4.27 6.97
N GLU A 77 10.48 -4.78 8.05
CA GLU A 77 10.13 -6.06 8.62
C GLU A 77 8.65 -6.01 8.93
N ALA A 78 7.87 -6.80 8.18
CA ALA A 78 6.52 -7.10 8.60
C ALA A 78 6.64 -7.68 10.01
N PRO A 79 5.81 -7.27 10.99
CA PRO A 79 5.79 -7.92 12.29
C PRO A 79 5.35 -9.37 12.07
N SER A 80 6.33 -10.24 11.84
CA SER A 80 6.23 -11.68 11.79
C SER A 80 5.93 -12.15 13.20
N GLY A 81 4.67 -12.01 13.59
CA GLY A 81 4.09 -12.77 14.68
C GLY A 81 4.04 -14.24 14.28
N THR A 82 5.18 -14.91 14.31
CA THR A 82 5.28 -16.38 14.43
C THR A 82 6.53 -16.67 15.26
N ASP A 83 6.50 -16.23 16.51
CA ASP A 83 7.23 -16.92 17.57
C ASP A 83 6.37 -18.10 18.00
N ALA A 84 6.54 -19.23 17.31
CA ALA A 84 6.12 -20.53 17.81
C ALA A 84 7.38 -21.37 17.98
N ALA A 85 8.12 -21.04 19.03
CA ALA A 85 8.87 -21.95 19.90
C ALA A 85 9.28 -23.29 19.27
N ARG A 86 10.51 -23.32 18.76
CA ARG A 86 11.27 -24.56 18.63
C ARG A 86 11.65 -25.03 20.04
N PRO A 87 11.22 -26.20 20.52
CA PRO A 87 11.70 -26.70 21.81
C PRO A 87 13.19 -27.04 21.69
N PRO A 88 14.03 -26.67 22.68
CA PRO A 88 15.40 -27.15 22.73
C PRO A 88 15.41 -28.63 23.13
N ASP A 89 16.04 -29.46 22.32
CA ASP A 89 16.42 -30.82 22.68
C ASP A 89 17.24 -30.79 23.98
N ARG A 90 16.73 -31.46 25.01
CA ARG A 90 17.50 -31.97 26.14
C ARG A 90 17.07 -33.39 26.45
#